data_AF-C7Q3F2-F1
#
_entry.id   AF-C7Q3F2-F1
#
_cell.length_a   1.000
_cell.length_b   1.000
_cell.length_c   1.000
_cell.angle_alpha   90.00
_cell.angle_beta   90.00
_cell.angle_gamma   90.00
#
_symmetry.space_group_name_H-M   'P 1'
#
loop_
_entity.id
_entity.type
_entity.pdbx_description
1 polymer ?
#
loop_
_entity_poly.entity_id
_entity_poly.type
_entity_poly.pdbx_seq_one_letter_code
_entity_poly.pdbx_strand_id
1 'polypeptide(L)'
;MTDTPKRTVLRLLSKEGFSESYGILLVMSVLVGTDPDSLRPETDAERHEWRGHLQGLRAALSCLAMHEAKLAPDAAAAAVQKHIEDAAQVMRGSGGSR
;
A
#
# COMPACT_ATOMS: atom_id res chain seq x y z
N MET A 1 2.74 -14.12 20.97
CA MET A 1 2.36 -14.33 19.55
C MET A 1 3.04 -13.23 18.74
N THR A 2 4.04 -13.56 17.93
CA THR A 2 4.70 -12.61 17.04
C THR A 2 3.67 -12.03 16.08
N ASP A 3 3.60 -10.69 15.98
CA ASP A 3 2.76 -10.08 14.96
C ASP A 3 3.27 -10.43 13.58
N THR A 4 2.35 -10.84 12.70
CA THR A 4 2.67 -10.93 11.29
C THR A 4 2.87 -9.51 10.74
N PRO A 5 3.65 -9.35 9.66
CA PRO A 5 3.96 -8.03 9.11
C PRO A 5 2.69 -7.27 8.72
N LYS A 6 1.69 -8.00 8.20
CA LYS A 6 0.33 -7.50 7.95
C LYS A 6 -0.31 -6.90 9.22
N ARG A 7 -0.28 -7.61 10.36
CA ARG A 7 -0.87 -7.11 11.61
C ARG A 7 -0.16 -5.87 12.13
N THR A 8 1.16 -5.78 11.96
CA THR A 8 1.93 -4.58 12.30
C THR A 8 1.47 -3.37 11.49
N VAL A 9 1.33 -3.52 10.16
CA VAL A 9 0.82 -2.47 9.27
C VAL A 9 -0.59 -2.04 9.69
N LEU A 10 -1.52 -2.99 9.87
CA LEU A 10 -2.90 -2.68 10.27
C LEU A 10 -2.97 -1.92 11.60
N ARG A 11 -2.12 -2.29 12.58
CA ARG A 11 -2.06 -1.59 13.87
C ARG A 11 -1.55 -0.16 13.75
N LEU A 12 -0.52 0.07 12.94
CA LEU A 12 0.03 1.41 12.73
C LEU A 12 -1.04 2.33 12.13
N LEU A 13 -1.70 1.87 11.07
CA LEU A 13 -2.75 2.63 10.38
C LEU A 13 -3.96 2.89 11.27
N SER A 14 -4.34 1.94 12.11
CA SER A 14 -5.43 2.13 13.08
C SER A 14 -5.13 3.26 14.08
N LYS A 15 -3.87 3.43 14.50
CA LYS A 15 -3.46 4.56 15.36
C LYS A 15 -3.56 5.92 14.65
N GLU A 16 -3.45 5.91 13.33
CA GLU A 16 -3.59 7.10 12.47
C GLU A 16 -5.06 7.34 12.05
N GLY A 17 -6.00 6.52 12.53
CA GLY A 17 -7.44 6.69 12.29
C GLY A 17 -7.96 6.03 11.01
N PHE A 18 -7.15 5.23 10.31
CA PHE A 18 -7.57 4.53 9.10
C PHE A 18 -8.29 3.21 9.40
N SER A 19 -9.22 2.85 8.51
CA SER A 19 -9.98 1.62 8.58
C SER A 19 -9.14 0.38 8.28
N GLU A 20 -9.66 -0.79 8.69
CA GLU A 20 -9.06 -2.07 8.29
C GLU A 20 -9.10 -2.25 6.76
N SER A 21 -10.14 -1.75 6.08
CA SER A 21 -10.26 -1.79 4.63
C SER A 21 -9.15 -1.02 3.94
N TYR A 22 -8.84 0.20 4.41
CA TYR A 22 -7.69 0.97 3.94
C TYR A 22 -6.39 0.17 4.11
N GLY A 23 -6.19 -0.41 5.30
CA GLY A 23 -4.99 -1.19 5.59
C GLY A 23 -4.85 -2.47 4.75
N ILE A 24 -5.94 -3.16 4.45
CA ILE A 24 -5.92 -4.34 3.55
C ILE A 24 -5.55 -3.93 2.13
N LEU A 25 -6.14 -2.86 1.60
CA LEU A 25 -5.81 -2.32 0.28
C LEU A 25 -4.35 -1.89 0.18
N LEU A 26 -3.81 -1.30 1.25
CA LEU A 26 -2.40 -0.91 1.32
C LEU A 26 -1.48 -2.13 1.23
N VAL A 27 -1.76 -3.18 2.01
CA VAL A 27 -0.98 -4.41 1.98
C VAL A 27 -1.07 -5.08 0.60
N MET A 28 -2.25 -5.11 -0.03
CA MET A 28 -2.40 -5.60 -1.40
C MET A 28 -1.57 -4.79 -2.40
N SER A 29 -1.53 -3.46 -2.25
CA SER A 29 -0.73 -2.58 -3.10
C SER A 29 0.76 -2.92 -3.00
N VAL A 30 1.28 -3.11 -1.78
CA VAL A 30 2.67 -3.50 -1.56
C VAL A 30 2.99 -4.88 -2.18
N LEU A 31 2.06 -5.83 -2.11
CA LEU A 31 2.24 -7.17 -2.68
C LEU A 31 2.27 -7.17 -4.22
N VAL A 32 1.45 -6.34 -4.86
CA VAL A 32 1.48 -6.16 -6.32
C VAL A 32 2.76 -5.45 -6.75
N GLY A 33 3.22 -4.49 -5.94
CA GLY A 33 4.49 -3.78 -6.14
C GLY A 33 4.40 -2.33 -5.70
N THR A 34 5.53 -1.74 -5.29
CA THR A 34 5.57 -0.34 -4.85
C THR A 34 5.85 0.63 -5.99
N ASP A 35 6.37 0.14 -7.12
CA ASP A 35 6.75 0.95 -8.27
C ASP A 35 6.33 0.23 -9.57
N PRO A 36 5.44 0.83 -10.38
CA PRO A 36 5.00 0.27 -11.64
C PRO A 36 6.12 0.06 -12.68
N ASP A 37 7.24 0.78 -12.55
CA ASP A 37 8.40 0.64 -13.45
C ASP A 37 9.40 -0.43 -13.00
N SER A 38 9.30 -0.84 -11.73
CA SER A 38 10.10 -1.95 -11.17
C SER A 38 9.52 -3.33 -11.48
N LEU A 39 8.30 -3.39 -12.01
CA LEU A 39 7.60 -4.61 -12.37
C LEU A 39 8.32 -5.36 -13.50
N ARG A 40 8.42 -6.69 -13.37
CA ARG A 40 9.03 -7.59 -14.36
C ARG A 40 7.97 -8.49 -15.03
N PRO A 41 7.09 -7.95 -15.87
CA PRO A 41 6.11 -8.74 -16.62
C PRO A 41 6.80 -9.49 -17.77
N GLU A 42 6.22 -10.61 -18.19
CA GLU A 42 6.72 -11.41 -19.32
C GLU A 42 6.28 -10.81 -20.66
N THR A 43 5.18 -10.04 -20.66
CA THR A 43 4.61 -9.39 -21.84
C THR A 43 4.23 -7.92 -21.61
N ASP A 44 4.05 -7.16 -22.70
CA ASP A 44 3.57 -5.78 -22.62
C ASP A 44 2.09 -5.68 -22.19
N ALA A 45 1.28 -6.70 -22.49
CA ALA A 45 -0.10 -6.79 -22.03
C ALA A 45 -0.15 -6.90 -20.49
N GLU A 46 0.63 -7.82 -19.91
CA GLU A 46 0.75 -7.96 -18.46
C GLU A 46 1.32 -6.69 -17.81
N ARG A 47 2.29 -6.02 -18.46
CA ARG A 47 2.81 -4.73 -18.00
C ARG A 47 1.70 -3.69 -17.89
N HIS A 48 0.86 -3.58 -18.93
CA HIS A 48 -0.24 -2.63 -18.96
C HIS A 48 -1.27 -2.95 -17.87
N GLU A 49 -1.63 -4.22 -17.72
CA GLU A 49 -2.55 -4.68 -16.69
C GLU A 49 -2.02 -4.37 -15.28
N TRP A 50 -0.77 -4.71 -14.97
CA TRP A 50 -0.21 -4.50 -13.64
C TRP A 50 -0.06 -3.02 -13.30
N ARG A 51 0.33 -2.18 -14.27
CA ARG A 51 0.34 -0.72 -14.11
C ARG A 51 -1.05 -0.18 -13.81
N GLY A 52 -2.07 -0.63 -14.56
CA GLY A 52 -3.46 -0.26 -14.34
C GLY A 52 -3.96 -0.65 -12.95
N HIS A 53 -3.64 -1.87 -12.49
CA HIS A 53 -4.00 -2.34 -11.15
C HIS A 53 -3.35 -1.50 -10.05
N LEU A 54 -2.04 -1.21 -10.16
CA LEU A 54 -1.34 -0.36 -9.20
C LEU A 54 -1.90 1.06 -9.14
N GLN A 55 -2.18 1.66 -10.30
CA GLN A 55 -2.80 2.98 -10.38
C GLN A 55 -4.20 2.97 -9.75
N GLY A 56 -5.01 1.96 -10.05
CA GLY A 56 -6.34 1.79 -9.47
C GLY A 56 -6.31 1.63 -7.94
N LEU A 57 -5.38 0.82 -7.41
CA LEU A 57 -5.19 0.65 -5.98
C LEU A 57 -4.76 1.95 -5.29
N ARG A 58 -3.81 2.69 -5.88
CA ARG A 58 -3.38 4.00 -5.36
C ARG A 58 -4.51 5.03 -5.38
N ALA A 59 -5.33 5.04 -6.42
CA ALA A 59 -6.50 5.91 -6.51
C ALA A 59 -7.54 5.55 -5.44
N ALA A 60 -7.81 4.26 -5.22
CA ALA A 60 -8.72 3.80 -4.18
C ALA A 60 -8.22 4.19 -2.77
N LEU A 61 -6.93 3.99 -2.50
CA LEU A 61 -6.30 4.42 -1.24
C LEU A 61 -6.40 5.93 -1.04
N SER A 62 -6.15 6.72 -2.07
CA SER A 62 -6.25 8.19 -1.98
C SER A 62 -7.68 8.62 -1.71
N CYS A 63 -8.66 7.99 -2.36
CA CYS A 63 -10.09 8.23 -2.10
C CYS A 63 -10.46 7.93 -0.65
N LEU A 64 -10.02 6.77 -0.12
CA LEU A 64 -10.25 6.41 1.27
C LEU A 64 -9.55 7.36 2.23
N ALA A 65 -8.32 7.80 1.94
CA ALA A 65 -7.60 8.75 2.78
C ALA A 65 -8.28 10.12 2.82
N MET A 66 -8.81 10.60 1.69
CA MET A 66 -9.65 11.80 1.65
C MET A 66 -10.93 11.60 2.46
N HIS A 67 -11.57 10.43 2.38
CA HIS A 67 -12.85 10.17 3.04
C HIS A 67 -12.71 9.97 4.55
N GLU A 68 -11.80 9.10 4.98
CA GLU A 68 -11.62 8.66 6.36
C GLU A 68 -10.86 9.71 7.17
N ALA A 69 -9.74 10.20 6.65
CA ALA A 69 -8.87 11.17 7.33
C ALA A 69 -9.13 12.63 6.94
N LYS A 70 -10.16 12.90 6.12
CA LYS A 70 -10.56 14.25 5.66
C LYS A 70 -9.43 15.05 5.02
N LEU A 71 -8.52 14.36 4.36
CA LEU A 71 -7.38 14.97 3.68
C LEU A 71 -7.78 15.63 2.36
N ALA A 72 -7.11 16.72 2.01
CA ALA A 72 -7.15 17.27 0.65
C ALA A 72 -6.46 16.31 -0.34
N PRO A 73 -6.75 16.38 -1.65
CA PRO A 73 -6.21 15.44 -2.63
C PRO A 73 -4.68 15.26 -2.59
N ASP A 74 -3.93 16.36 -2.55
CA ASP A 74 -2.46 16.30 -2.53
C ASP A 74 -1.93 15.71 -1.22
N ALA A 75 -2.56 16.05 -0.09
CA ALA A 75 -2.22 15.51 1.22
C ALA A 75 -2.54 14.02 1.31
N ALA A 76 -3.65 13.57 0.71
CA ALA A 76 -4.01 12.17 0.61
C ALA A 76 -3.01 11.40 -0.24
N ALA A 77 -2.62 11.92 -1.41
CA ALA A 77 -1.61 11.29 -2.26
C ALA A 77 -0.26 11.15 -1.55
N ALA A 78 0.19 12.20 -0.85
CA ALA A 78 1.42 12.16 -0.06
C ALA A 78 1.35 11.15 1.11
N ALA A 79 0.24 11.11 1.84
CA ALA A 79 0.02 10.16 2.92
C ALA A 79 0.01 8.71 2.41
N VAL A 80 -0.69 8.44 1.30
CA VAL A 80 -0.72 7.11 0.67
C VAL A 80 0.67 6.68 0.23
N GLN A 81 1.44 7.56 -0.40
CA GLN A 81 2.81 7.24 -0.81
C GLN A 81 3.69 6.86 0.39
N LYS A 82 3.65 7.67 1.46
CA LYS A 82 4.36 7.37 2.71
C LYS A 82 3.92 6.02 3.31
N HIS A 83 2.62 5.76 3.39
CA HIS A 83 2.10 4.49 3.90
C HIS A 83 2.56 3.28 3.08
N ILE A 84 2.66 3.41 1.75
CA ILE A 84 3.17 2.34 0.87
C ILE A 84 4.63 2.04 1.20
N GLU A 85 5.46 3.08 1.37
CA GLU A 85 6.88 2.95 1.70
C GLU A 85 7.10 2.30 3.07
N ASP A 86 6.39 2.80 4.09
CA ASP A 86 6.43 2.29 5.46
C ASP A 86 5.98 0.82 5.51
N ALA A 87 4.86 0.48 4.86
CA ALA A 87 4.36 -0.88 4.81
C ALA A 87 5.34 -1.82 4.06
N ALA A 88 5.94 -1.37 2.96
CA ALA A 88 6.94 -2.14 2.25
C ALA A 88 8.20 -2.38 3.07
N GLN A 89 8.63 -1.42 3.90
CA GLN A 89 9.74 -1.61 4.83
C GLN A 89 9.41 -2.66 5.90
N VAL A 90 8.22 -2.56 6.53
CA VAL A 90 7.76 -3.54 7.54
C VAL A 90 7.69 -4.94 6.93
N MET A 91 7.14 -5.06 5.73
CA MET A 91 6.99 -6.35 5.04
C MET A 91 8.34 -6.94 4.58
N ARG A 92 9.34 -6.12 4.22
CA ARG A 92 10.70 -6.57 3.89
C ARG A 92 11.55 -6.95 5.11
N GLY A 93 11.47 -6.16 6.19
CA GLY A 93 12.23 -6.40 7.43
C GLY A 93 11.88 -7.72 8.14
N SER A 94 10.81 -8.37 7.70
CA SER A 94 10.34 -9.66 8.22
C SER A 94 10.98 -10.88 7.52
N GLY A 95 11.80 -10.64 6.47
CA GLY A 95 12.53 -11.68 5.73
C GLY A 95 13.97 -11.92 6.19
N GLY A 96 14.47 -11.16 7.17
CA GLY A 96 15.87 -11.20 7.63
C GLY A 96 16.03 -11.85 9.00
N SER A 97 15.89 -13.17 9.08
CA SER A 97 16.44 -14.01 10.16
C SER A 97 16.47 -15.45 9.68
N ARG A 98 17.59 -15.82 9.09
CA ARG A 98 18.07 -17.19 8.94
C ARG A 98 19.55 -17.20 9.24
#